data_AF-Q5BXH4-F1
#
_entry.id   AF-Q5BXH4-F1
#
_cell.length_a   1.000
_cell.length_b   1.000
_cell.length_c   1.000
_cell.angle_alpha   90.00
_cell.angle_beta   90.00
_cell.angle_gamma   90.00
#
_symmetry.space_group_name_H-M   'P 1'
#
loop_
_entity.id
_entity.type
_entity.pdbx_description
1 polymer ?
#
loop_
_entity_poly.entity_id
_entity_poly.type
_entity_poly.pdbx_seq_one_letter_code
_entity_poly.pdbx_strand_id
1 'polypeptide(L)'
;LGQLYKYCIKLNKKLKSASLNEKKIAHFTSCDSRKRANAAFLIGSYQIVYLERTPEEAYKYLTLNDNQPFLPFRDASFGASTYHLTLLDCLFAVAKALLNKFLDFDTFDLQEYEHFEKVENGDLSWIIPNKFIAFCGPHSQTKIENGYPLHSPEAYFPYFRKRNVTTIIRLNKKVYDAKRFTNAGFAHYDLFFT
;
A
#
# COMPACT_ATOMS: atom_id res chain seq x y z
N LEU A 1 1.02 1.51 -2.24
CA LEU A 1 0.56 2.88 -2.60
C LEU A 1 1.61 3.69 -3.36
N GLY A 2 2.89 3.64 -2.98
CA GLY A 2 3.97 4.42 -3.62
C GLY A 2 4.03 4.32 -5.16
N GLN A 3 3.80 3.12 -5.73
CA GLN A 3 3.78 2.94 -7.19
C GLN A 3 2.63 3.70 -7.88
N LEU A 4 1.44 3.73 -7.28
CA LEU A 4 0.30 4.48 -7.83
C LEU A 4 0.60 5.98 -7.80
N TYR A 5 1.11 6.48 -6.68
CA TYR A 5 1.52 7.89 -6.55
C TYR A 5 2.57 8.29 -7.59
N LYS A 6 3.64 7.49 -7.75
CA LYS A 6 4.67 7.69 -8.77
C LYS A 6 4.09 7.69 -10.18
N TYR A 7 3.16 6.79 -10.46
CA TYR A 7 2.46 6.74 -11.75
C TYR A 7 1.65 8.02 -12.01
N CYS A 8 0.88 8.47 -11.02
CA CYS A 8 0.11 9.70 -11.10
C CYS A 8 0.99 10.93 -11.36
N ILE A 9 2.09 11.09 -10.63
CA ILE A 9 3.07 12.16 -10.88
C ILE A 9 3.63 12.07 -12.30
N LYS A 10 4.04 10.87 -12.73
CA LYS A 10 4.62 10.65 -14.05
C LYS A 10 3.65 11.05 -15.16
N LEU A 11 2.37 10.68 -15.04
CA LEU A 11 1.34 11.01 -16.02
C LEU A 11 1.03 12.51 -16.00
N ASN A 12 0.85 13.11 -14.82
CA ASN A 12 0.62 14.56 -14.67
C ASN A 12 1.77 15.37 -15.27
N LYS A 13 3.03 14.96 -15.06
CA LYS A 13 4.20 15.60 -15.66
C LYS A 13 4.20 15.51 -17.19
N LYS A 14 3.79 14.36 -17.75
CA LYS A 14 3.69 14.20 -19.20
C LYS A 14 2.57 15.05 -19.80
N LEU A 15 1.41 15.09 -19.15
CA LEU A 15 0.26 15.90 -19.58
C LEU A 15 0.55 17.40 -19.55
N LYS A 16 1.35 17.87 -18.59
CA LYS A 16 1.76 19.29 -18.46
C LYS A 16 2.99 19.66 -19.31
N SER A 17 3.62 18.70 -20.00
CA SER A 17 4.88 18.94 -20.72
C SER A 17 4.64 19.65 -22.05
N ALA A 18 5.22 20.85 -22.23
CA ALA A 18 5.10 21.61 -23.48
C ALA A 18 5.57 20.83 -24.72
N SER A 19 6.60 19.98 -24.60
CA SER A 19 7.10 19.13 -25.70
C SER A 19 6.13 18.02 -26.14
N LEU A 20 5.11 17.75 -25.33
CA LEU A 20 4.05 16.78 -25.59
C LEU A 20 2.70 17.47 -25.85
N ASN A 21 2.68 18.81 -25.94
CA ASN A 21 1.48 19.54 -26.28
C ASN A 21 0.91 19.03 -27.62
N GLU A 22 -0.41 18.88 -27.70
CA GLU A 22 -1.15 18.33 -28.84
C GLU A 22 -0.82 16.87 -29.24
N LYS A 23 0.04 16.17 -28.49
CA LYS A 23 0.33 14.75 -28.72
C LYS A 23 -0.56 13.85 -27.87
N LYS A 24 -0.96 12.71 -28.44
CA LYS A 24 -1.63 11.64 -27.70
C LYS A 24 -0.60 10.88 -26.85
N ILE A 25 -0.88 10.73 -25.56
CA ILE A 25 -0.06 9.92 -24.65
C ILE A 25 -0.66 8.52 -24.61
N ALA A 26 0.14 7.52 -25.01
CA ALA A 26 -0.24 6.12 -24.91
C ALA A 26 0.42 5.47 -23.69
N HIS A 27 -0.39 4.91 -22.78
CA HIS A 27 0.05 3.95 -21.77
C HIS A 27 -0.13 2.55 -22.36
N PHE A 28 0.97 1.82 -22.52
CA PHE A 28 0.96 0.43 -22.97
C PHE A 28 1.74 -0.48 -22.00
N THR A 29 1.49 -1.78 -22.12
CA THR A 29 2.15 -2.85 -21.35
C THR A 29 2.35 -4.07 -22.25
N SER A 30 3.04 -5.11 -21.79
CA SER A 30 3.24 -6.33 -22.57
C SER A 30 1.98 -7.22 -22.60
N CYS A 31 1.96 -8.27 -23.42
CA CYS A 31 0.87 -9.24 -23.49
C CYS A 31 0.72 -10.15 -22.25
N ASP A 32 1.50 -9.90 -21.19
CA ASP A 32 1.43 -10.68 -19.94
C ASP A 32 0.18 -10.26 -19.17
N SER A 33 -0.70 -11.21 -18.87
CA SER A 33 -2.00 -10.95 -18.22
C SER A 33 -1.88 -10.28 -16.85
N ARG A 34 -0.82 -10.56 -16.09
CA ARG A 34 -0.53 -9.93 -14.79
C ARG A 34 -0.13 -8.48 -14.99
N LYS A 35 0.76 -8.21 -15.95
CA LYS A 35 1.17 -6.84 -16.29
C LYS A 35 0.02 -6.03 -16.89
N ARG A 36 -0.88 -6.65 -17.66
CA ARG A 36 -2.13 -6.04 -18.14
C ARG A 36 -3.02 -5.59 -16.98
N ALA A 37 -3.29 -6.48 -16.02
CA ALA A 37 -4.10 -6.14 -14.84
C ALA A 37 -3.48 -5.00 -14.01
N ASN A 38 -2.16 -5.05 -13.75
CA ASN A 38 -1.45 -4.00 -13.02
C ASN A 38 -1.47 -2.65 -13.74
N ALA A 39 -1.23 -2.63 -15.05
CA ALA A 39 -1.27 -1.41 -15.86
C ALA A 39 -2.68 -0.80 -15.86
N ALA A 40 -3.71 -1.63 -16.06
CA ALA A 40 -5.11 -1.23 -16.01
C ALA A 40 -5.51 -0.67 -14.65
N PHE A 41 -5.03 -1.28 -13.55
CA PHE A 41 -5.24 -0.74 -12.19
C PHE A 41 -4.64 0.66 -12.02
N LEU A 42 -3.43 0.92 -12.52
CA LEU A 42 -2.80 2.24 -12.41
C LEU A 42 -3.58 3.33 -13.15
N ILE A 43 -3.95 3.10 -14.41
CA ILE A 43 -4.71 4.09 -15.19
C ILE A 43 -6.17 4.19 -14.71
N GLY A 44 -6.79 3.09 -14.28
CA GLY A 44 -8.12 3.07 -13.68
C GLY A 44 -8.17 3.87 -12.39
N SER A 45 -7.19 3.68 -11.51
CA SER A 45 -7.07 4.46 -10.28
C SER A 45 -6.81 5.94 -10.56
N TYR A 46 -5.99 6.26 -11.56
CA TYR A 46 -5.78 7.66 -11.97
C TYR A 46 -7.06 8.35 -12.44
N GLN A 47 -7.93 7.63 -13.19
CA GLN A 47 -9.24 8.15 -13.59
C GLN A 47 -10.11 8.53 -12.38
N ILE A 48 -10.09 7.70 -11.34
CA ILE A 48 -10.87 7.97 -10.11
C ILE A 48 -10.26 9.15 -9.34
N VAL A 49 -8.93 9.16 -9.17
CA VAL A 49 -8.24 10.17 -8.34
C VAL A 49 -8.23 11.57 -8.99
N TYR A 50 -7.97 11.67 -10.30
CA TYR A 50 -7.73 12.96 -10.96
C TYR A 50 -8.77 13.35 -12.02
N LEU A 51 -9.61 12.42 -12.48
CA LEU A 51 -10.67 12.70 -13.46
C LEU A 51 -12.07 12.57 -12.87
N GLU A 52 -12.18 12.36 -11.55
CA GLU A 52 -13.44 12.27 -10.79
C GLU A 52 -14.43 11.23 -11.34
N ARG A 53 -13.92 10.15 -11.95
CA ARG A 53 -14.76 9.08 -12.49
C ARG A 53 -15.20 8.10 -11.40
N THR A 54 -16.38 7.50 -11.59
CA THR A 54 -16.77 6.37 -10.75
C THR A 54 -15.95 5.11 -11.08
N PRO A 55 -15.82 4.15 -10.15
CA PRO A 55 -15.16 2.86 -10.42
C PRO A 55 -15.71 2.15 -11.66
N GLU A 56 -17.02 2.19 -11.87
CA GLU A 56 -17.71 1.55 -12.99
C GLU A 56 -17.41 2.25 -14.32
N GLU A 57 -17.38 3.59 -14.34
CA GLU A 57 -16.96 4.35 -15.51
C GLU A 57 -15.51 4.06 -15.86
N ALA A 58 -14.62 4.13 -14.87
CA ALA A 58 -13.20 3.85 -15.05
C ALA A 58 -12.97 2.43 -15.61
N TYR A 59 -13.70 1.44 -15.09
CA TYR A 59 -13.66 0.06 -15.57
C TYR A 59 -14.23 -0.08 -16.98
N LYS A 60 -15.39 0.53 -17.26
CA LYS A 60 -16.02 0.52 -18.58
C LYS A 60 -15.06 1.01 -19.66
N TYR A 61 -14.36 2.12 -19.43
CA TYR A 61 -13.37 2.64 -20.40
C TYR A 61 -12.21 1.68 -20.68
N LEU A 62 -11.84 0.83 -19.72
CA LEU A 62 -10.78 -0.15 -19.88
C LEU A 62 -11.21 -1.36 -20.71
N THR A 63 -12.50 -1.64 -20.80
CA THR A 63 -13.06 -2.80 -21.51
C THR A 63 -13.81 -2.44 -22.79
N LEU A 64 -13.90 -1.15 -23.17
CA LEU A 64 -14.67 -0.70 -24.34
C LEU A 64 -14.27 -1.37 -25.66
N ASN A 65 -12.97 -1.62 -25.87
CA ASN A 65 -12.42 -2.09 -27.14
C ASN A 65 -11.74 -3.46 -27.04
N ASP A 66 -11.69 -4.05 -25.84
CA ASP A 66 -11.04 -5.33 -25.57
C ASP A 66 -11.90 -6.13 -24.59
N ASN A 67 -12.47 -7.22 -25.10
CA ASN A 67 -13.29 -8.14 -24.29
C ASN A 67 -12.43 -9.14 -23.51
N GLN A 68 -11.09 -9.09 -23.62
CA GLN A 68 -10.23 -9.98 -22.85
C GLN A 68 -10.25 -9.58 -21.37
N PRO A 69 -10.74 -10.45 -20.47
CA PRO A 69 -10.85 -10.13 -19.06
C PRO A 69 -9.48 -9.88 -18.43
N PHE A 70 -9.45 -9.00 -17.42
CA PHE A 70 -8.27 -8.81 -16.58
C PHE A 70 -8.12 -9.98 -15.62
N LEU A 71 -6.88 -10.44 -15.44
CA LEU A 71 -6.56 -11.47 -14.47
C LEU A 71 -6.85 -10.94 -13.05
N PRO A 72 -7.68 -11.63 -12.24
CA PRO A 72 -7.92 -11.26 -10.85
C PRO A 72 -6.64 -11.31 -10.01
N PHE A 73 -6.57 -10.47 -8.98
CA PHE A 73 -5.47 -10.45 -8.03
C PHE A 73 -5.63 -11.60 -7.04
N ARG A 74 -4.52 -12.32 -6.80
CA ARG A 74 -4.43 -13.43 -5.85
C ARG A 74 -3.76 -12.99 -4.56
N ASP A 75 -3.90 -13.82 -3.54
CA ASP A 75 -3.22 -13.66 -2.28
C ASP A 75 -1.75 -14.14 -2.33
N ALA A 76 -1.05 -13.96 -1.20
CA ALA A 76 0.36 -14.30 -1.03
C ALA A 76 0.62 -15.70 -0.42
N SER A 77 -0.41 -16.54 -0.24
CA SER A 77 -0.24 -17.87 0.35
C SER A 77 0.64 -18.81 -0.48
N PHE A 78 1.23 -19.78 0.22
CA PHE A 78 1.86 -20.95 -0.39
C PHE A 78 0.77 -21.94 -0.82
N GLY A 79 0.32 -21.86 -2.08
CA GLY A 79 -0.63 -22.81 -2.64
C GLY A 79 -1.55 -22.23 -3.70
N ALA A 80 -2.66 -22.94 -3.91
CA ALA A 80 -3.76 -22.46 -4.76
C ALA A 80 -4.56 -21.38 -4.02
N SER A 81 -4.78 -20.26 -4.69
CA SER A 81 -5.60 -19.16 -4.17
C SER A 81 -7.07 -19.56 -4.17
N THR A 82 -7.74 -19.38 -3.04
CA THR A 82 -9.17 -19.71 -2.86
C THR A 82 -10.09 -18.49 -3.01
N TYR A 83 -9.52 -17.28 -3.01
CA TYR A 83 -10.26 -16.03 -3.14
C TYR A 83 -9.47 -15.03 -3.97
N HIS A 84 -10.16 -14.28 -4.82
CA HIS A 84 -9.53 -13.34 -5.73
C HIS A 84 -10.26 -12.00 -5.72
N LEU A 85 -9.50 -10.91 -5.79
CA LEU A 85 -10.04 -9.58 -5.98
C LEU A 85 -10.01 -9.23 -7.46
N THR A 86 -11.12 -8.78 -8.01
CA THR A 86 -11.18 -8.28 -9.37
C THR A 86 -10.57 -6.88 -9.47
N LEU A 87 -10.26 -6.45 -10.69
CA LEU A 87 -9.86 -5.06 -10.94
C LEU A 87 -10.93 -4.08 -10.43
N LEU A 88 -12.22 -4.39 -10.62
CA LEU A 88 -13.31 -3.54 -10.19
C LEU A 88 -13.37 -3.42 -8.65
N ASP A 89 -13.15 -4.51 -7.92
CA ASP A 89 -13.06 -4.48 -6.44
C ASP A 89 -11.96 -3.51 -5.97
N CYS A 90 -10.79 -3.56 -6.60
CA CYS A 90 -9.69 -2.65 -6.29
C CYS A 90 -10.03 -1.19 -6.63
N LEU A 91 -10.75 -0.92 -7.72
CA LEU A 91 -11.20 0.43 -8.08
C LEU A 91 -12.23 0.98 -7.07
N PHE A 92 -13.17 0.15 -6.62
CA PHE A 92 -14.08 0.51 -5.52
C PHE A 92 -13.32 0.80 -4.22
N ALA A 93 -12.28 0.03 -3.91
CA ALA A 93 -11.45 0.27 -2.74
C ALA A 93 -10.75 1.65 -2.82
N VAL A 94 -10.23 2.04 -3.99
CA VAL A 94 -9.63 3.37 -4.19
C VAL A 94 -10.67 4.48 -4.01
N ALA A 95 -11.85 4.35 -4.61
CA ALA A 95 -12.91 5.35 -4.47
C ALA A 95 -13.38 5.51 -3.01
N LYS A 96 -13.56 4.39 -2.29
CA LYS A 96 -13.91 4.42 -0.86
C LYS A 96 -12.77 4.99 0.00
N ALA A 97 -11.51 4.69 -0.33
CA ALA A 97 -10.36 5.23 0.38
C ALA A 97 -10.26 6.76 0.22
N LEU A 98 -10.54 7.30 -0.98
CA LEU A 98 -10.64 8.73 -1.22
C LEU A 98 -11.79 9.36 -0.41
N LEU A 99 -12.98 8.78 -0.49
CA LEU A 99 -14.18 9.26 0.22
C LEU A 99 -13.96 9.36 1.74
N ASN A 100 -13.26 8.38 2.32
CA ASN A 100 -12.97 8.32 3.74
C ASN A 100 -11.64 8.96 4.13
N LYS A 101 -10.94 9.63 3.20
CA LYS A 101 -9.63 10.27 3.41
C LYS A 101 -8.53 9.33 3.92
N PHE A 102 -8.62 8.05 3.55
CA PHE A 102 -7.52 7.09 3.75
C PHE A 102 -6.42 7.28 2.70
N LEU A 103 -6.79 7.83 1.54
CA LEU A 103 -5.90 8.20 0.47
C LEU A 103 -6.07 9.68 0.16
N ASP A 104 -4.96 10.41 0.23
CA ASP A 104 -4.84 11.81 -0.14
C ASP A 104 -3.45 12.01 -0.73
N PHE A 105 -3.37 12.28 -2.03
CA PHE A 105 -2.08 12.45 -2.73
C PHE A 105 -1.50 13.86 -2.62
N ASP A 106 -2.26 14.84 -2.12
CA ASP A 106 -1.71 16.17 -1.85
C ASP A 106 -0.87 16.16 -0.56
N THR A 107 -1.21 15.29 0.39
CA THR A 107 -0.51 15.14 1.67
C THR A 107 0.35 13.86 1.77
N PHE A 108 0.37 13.02 0.73
CA PHE A 108 1.13 11.76 0.73
C PHE A 108 2.65 11.96 0.69
N ASP A 109 3.34 11.56 1.76
CA ASP A 109 4.81 11.53 1.81
C ASP A 109 5.35 10.21 1.21
N LEU A 110 5.75 10.27 -0.05
CA LEU A 110 6.36 9.14 -0.75
C LEU A 110 7.69 8.71 -0.12
N GLN A 111 8.51 9.65 0.36
CA GLN A 111 9.83 9.31 0.88
C GLN A 111 9.71 8.55 2.19
N GLU A 112 8.82 8.99 3.08
CA GLU A 112 8.51 8.27 4.31
C GLU A 112 7.92 6.89 4.03
N TYR A 113 6.92 6.83 3.13
CA TYR A 113 6.27 5.56 2.78
C TYR A 113 7.30 4.54 2.28
N GLU A 114 8.16 4.91 1.32
CA GLU A 114 9.17 4.01 0.76
C GLU A 114 10.37 3.76 1.68
N HIS A 115 10.61 4.64 2.66
CA HIS A 115 11.60 4.38 3.69
C HIS A 115 11.11 3.26 4.60
N PHE A 116 9.93 3.41 5.21
CA PHE A 116 9.43 2.47 6.22
C PHE A 116 8.86 1.16 5.64
N GLU A 117 8.49 1.11 4.36
CA GLU A 117 8.08 -0.13 3.67
C GLU A 117 9.22 -1.17 3.59
N LYS A 118 10.48 -0.74 3.74
CA LYS A 118 11.62 -1.65 3.66
C LYS A 118 11.87 -2.40 4.96
N VAL A 119 12.28 -3.66 4.85
CA VAL A 119 12.61 -4.54 5.98
C VAL A 119 13.68 -3.92 6.87
N GLU A 120 14.70 -3.30 6.29
CA GLU A 120 15.77 -2.62 7.05
C GLU A 120 15.30 -1.45 7.91
N ASN A 121 14.13 -0.88 7.62
CA ASN A 121 13.60 0.26 8.34
C ASN A 121 12.35 -0.09 9.18
N GLY A 122 12.02 -1.38 9.27
CA GLY A 122 10.99 -1.89 10.18
C GLY A 122 9.80 -2.57 9.52
N ASP A 123 9.71 -2.58 8.18
CA ASP A 123 8.60 -3.16 7.40
C ASP A 123 7.24 -2.70 7.93
N LEU A 124 6.97 -1.40 7.73
CA LEU A 124 5.87 -0.67 8.32
C LEU A 124 5.08 0.07 7.23
N SER A 125 3.76 0.02 7.32
CA SER A 125 2.85 0.74 6.44
C SER A 125 1.63 1.30 7.18
N TRP A 126 1.27 2.55 6.85
CA TRP A 126 -0.01 3.11 7.26
C TRP A 126 -1.15 2.47 6.47
N ILE A 127 -2.14 1.93 7.18
CA ILE A 127 -3.39 1.41 6.60
C ILE A 127 -4.46 2.49 6.61
N ILE A 128 -4.57 3.21 7.74
CA ILE A 128 -5.42 4.40 7.89
C ILE A 128 -4.54 5.51 8.50
N PRO A 129 -4.35 6.66 7.81
CA PRO A 129 -3.52 7.75 8.30
C PRO A 129 -3.89 8.17 9.73
N ASN A 130 -2.87 8.30 10.59
CA ASN A 130 -3.02 8.68 12.01
C ASN A 130 -3.90 7.75 12.85
N LYS A 131 -4.24 6.55 12.37
CA LYS A 131 -5.07 5.60 13.12
C LYS A 131 -4.52 4.18 13.17
N PHE A 132 -4.17 3.60 12.02
CA PHE A 132 -3.70 2.21 11.95
C PHE A 132 -2.41 2.09 11.16
N ILE A 133 -1.43 1.48 11.83
CA ILE A 133 -0.16 1.04 11.25
C ILE A 133 -0.14 -0.48 11.29
N ALA A 134 0.21 -1.13 10.18
CA ALA A 134 0.66 -2.51 10.16
C ALA A 134 2.18 -2.52 10.09
N PHE A 135 2.83 -3.37 10.88
CA PHE A 135 4.29 -3.48 10.88
C PHE A 135 4.74 -4.91 11.22
N CYS A 136 5.96 -5.26 10.82
CA CYS A 136 6.54 -6.55 11.13
C CYS A 136 6.73 -6.74 12.65
N GLY A 137 6.44 -7.95 13.14
CA GLY A 137 6.54 -8.26 14.56
C GLY A 137 7.99 -8.14 15.07
N PRO A 138 8.25 -7.35 16.12
CA PRO A 138 9.61 -7.17 16.62
C PRO A 138 10.14 -8.44 17.29
N HIS A 139 11.46 -8.54 17.40
CA HIS A 139 12.17 -9.63 18.06
C HIS A 139 12.73 -9.20 19.44
N SER A 140 13.21 -10.16 20.22
CA SER A 140 13.82 -9.88 21.52
C SER A 140 15.10 -9.05 21.44
N GLN A 141 15.81 -9.06 20.31
CA GLN A 141 17.02 -8.26 20.11
C GLN A 141 17.12 -7.80 18.66
N THR A 142 17.72 -6.63 18.45
CA THR A 142 18.08 -6.18 17.10
C THR A 142 19.31 -6.96 16.65
N LYS A 143 19.19 -7.72 15.56
CA LYS A 143 20.30 -8.52 15.01
C LYS A 143 20.12 -8.72 13.51
N ILE A 144 21.20 -9.02 12.81
CA ILE A 144 21.15 -9.48 11.43
C ILE A 144 21.16 -11.01 11.45
N GLU A 145 20.14 -11.64 10.91
CA GLU A 145 20.02 -13.09 10.79
C GLU A 145 19.87 -13.47 9.31
N ASN A 146 20.81 -14.26 8.78
CA ASN A 146 20.86 -14.65 7.36
C ASN A 146 20.80 -13.45 6.38
N GLY A 147 21.40 -12.32 6.75
CA GLY A 147 21.37 -11.08 5.96
C GLY A 147 20.12 -10.22 6.15
N TYR A 148 19.15 -10.66 6.96
CA TYR A 148 17.93 -9.91 7.25
C TYR A 148 18.00 -9.22 8.61
N PRO A 149 17.71 -7.91 8.67
CA PRO A 149 17.64 -7.19 9.94
C PRO A 149 16.35 -7.56 10.68
N LEU A 150 16.51 -8.01 11.92
CA LEU A 150 15.45 -8.17 12.88
C LEU A 150 15.48 -6.99 13.83
N HIS A 151 14.33 -6.39 14.09
CA HIS A 151 14.20 -5.18 14.90
C HIS A 151 13.66 -5.50 16.29
N SER A 152 14.26 -4.93 17.33
CA SER A 152 13.68 -4.94 18.67
C SER A 152 12.59 -3.87 18.80
N PRO A 153 11.71 -3.94 19.82
CA PRO A 153 10.68 -2.93 20.08
C PRO A 153 11.19 -1.47 20.02
N GLU A 154 12.37 -1.21 20.56
CA GLU A 154 12.96 0.13 20.66
C GLU A 154 13.25 0.76 19.30
N ALA A 155 13.50 -0.04 18.27
CA ALA A 155 13.73 0.47 16.92
C ALA A 155 12.51 1.26 16.41
N TYR A 156 11.31 0.91 16.87
CA TYR A 156 10.06 1.56 16.48
C TYR A 156 9.72 2.79 17.32
N PHE A 157 10.29 2.95 18.52
CA PHE A 157 9.87 3.99 19.48
C PHE A 157 10.01 5.42 18.95
N PRO A 158 11.11 5.82 18.27
CA PRO A 158 11.25 7.18 17.75
C PRO A 158 10.12 7.52 16.77
N TYR A 159 9.81 6.59 15.87
CA TYR A 159 8.76 6.77 14.89
C TYR A 159 7.37 6.78 15.53
N PHE A 160 7.11 5.83 16.43
CA PHE A 160 5.84 5.72 17.15
C PHE A 160 5.54 6.97 17.97
N ARG A 161 6.53 7.53 18.67
CA ARG A 161 6.37 8.80 19.40
C ARG A 161 6.15 9.97 18.46
N LYS A 162 6.94 10.09 17.39
CA LYS A 162 6.77 11.14 16.37
C LYS A 162 5.36 11.12 15.75
N ARG A 163 4.77 9.92 15.62
CA ARG A 163 3.45 9.69 15.01
C ARG A 163 2.32 9.47 16.03
N ASN A 164 2.55 9.78 17.31
CA ASN A 164 1.56 9.68 18.39
C ASN A 164 0.89 8.30 18.51
N VAL A 165 1.64 7.22 18.23
CA VAL A 165 1.18 5.86 18.48
C VAL A 165 1.12 5.66 19.98
N THR A 166 -0.06 5.29 20.50
CA THR A 166 -0.28 5.03 21.92
C THR A 166 -0.41 3.57 22.25
N THR A 167 -0.79 2.75 21.27
CA THR A 167 -1.26 1.37 21.49
C THR A 167 -0.62 0.41 20.50
N ILE A 168 -0.06 -0.69 21.01
CA ILE A 168 0.45 -1.81 20.24
C ILE A 168 -0.44 -3.02 20.51
N ILE A 169 -0.87 -3.69 19.43
CA ILE A 169 -1.61 -4.94 19.50
C ILE A 169 -0.78 -6.03 18.85
N ARG A 170 -0.44 -7.07 19.63
CA ARG A 170 0.25 -8.25 19.12
C ARG A 170 -0.76 -9.36 18.84
N LEU A 171 -0.70 -9.87 17.61
CA LEU A 171 -1.57 -10.97 17.13
C LEU A 171 -0.82 -12.30 16.96
N ASN A 172 0.51 -12.29 17.03
CA ASN A 172 1.38 -13.43 16.80
C ASN A 172 2.06 -13.93 18.09
N LYS A 173 2.69 -15.11 18.04
CA LYS A 173 3.43 -15.74 19.15
C LYS A 173 4.36 -14.74 19.87
N LYS A 174 4.45 -14.87 21.19
CA LYS A 174 5.34 -14.04 22.04
C LYS A 174 6.81 -14.27 21.70
N VAL A 175 7.36 -13.40 20.86
CA VAL A 175 8.79 -13.39 20.47
C VAL A 175 9.58 -12.23 21.09
N TYR A 176 8.91 -11.38 21.88
CA TYR A 176 9.48 -10.29 22.68
C TYR A 176 8.67 -10.07 23.97
N ASP A 177 9.27 -9.46 24.99
CA ASP A 177 8.56 -9.08 26.22
C ASP A 177 7.74 -7.79 26.00
N ALA A 178 6.43 -7.85 26.28
CA ALA A 178 5.52 -6.72 26.19
C ALA A 178 5.93 -5.56 27.13
N LYS A 179 6.63 -5.87 28.24
CA LYS A 179 7.12 -4.86 29.18
C LYS A 179 8.00 -3.80 28.52
N ARG A 180 8.67 -4.14 27.42
CA ARG A 180 9.51 -3.19 26.67
C ARG A 180 8.69 -2.03 26.11
N PHE A 181 7.47 -2.28 25.65
CA PHE A 181 6.56 -1.23 25.22
C PHE A 181 5.90 -0.51 26.41
N THR A 182 5.41 -1.25 27.41
CA THR A 182 4.70 -0.63 28.54
C THR A 182 5.61 0.27 29.37
N ASN A 183 6.86 -0.15 29.61
CA ASN A 183 7.85 0.67 30.32
C ASN A 183 8.25 1.92 29.51
N ALA A 184 8.06 1.90 28.20
CA ALA A 184 8.33 3.01 27.30
C ALA A 184 7.12 3.96 27.11
N GLY A 185 6.01 3.70 27.80
CA GLY A 185 4.81 4.53 27.82
C GLY A 185 3.71 4.14 26.84
N PHE A 186 3.80 2.96 26.20
CA PHE A 186 2.77 2.49 25.28
C PHE A 186 1.81 1.49 25.94
N ALA A 187 0.53 1.54 25.59
CA ALA A 187 -0.40 0.46 25.89
C ALA A 187 -0.07 -0.76 25.02
N HIS A 188 -0.07 -1.96 25.60
CA HIS A 188 0.23 -3.19 24.88
C HIS A 188 -0.83 -4.25 25.16
N TYR A 189 -1.36 -4.84 24.10
CA TYR A 189 -2.39 -5.88 24.17
C TYR A 189 -1.98 -7.10 23.37
N ASP A 190 -2.21 -8.27 23.95
CA ASP A 190 -2.04 -9.57 23.31
C ASP A 190 -3.42 -10.09 22.88
N LEU A 191 -3.66 -10.22 21.57
CA LEU A 191 -4.91 -10.77 21.00
C LEU A 191 -4.57 -11.94 20.07
N PHE A 192 -4.24 -13.09 20.67
CA PHE A 192 -3.93 -14.30 19.92
C PHE A 192 -5.20 -14.91 19.32
N PHE A 193 -5.08 -15.40 18.10
CA PHE A 193 -6.04 -16.31 17.50
C PHE A 193 -5.45 -17.73 17.50
N THR A 194 -6.27 -18.70 17.91
CA THR A 194 -6.00 -20.14 17.83
C THR A 194 -6.68 -20.73 16.61
#